data_AF-R9P2K8-F1
#
_entry.id   AF-R9P2K8-F1
#
_cell.length_a   1.000
_cell.length_b   1.000
_cell.length_c   1.000
_cell.angle_alpha   90.00
_cell.angle_beta   90.00
_cell.angle_gamma   90.00
#
_symmetry.space_group_name_H-M   'P 1'
#
loop_
_entity.id
_entity.type
_entity.pdbx_description
1 polymer ?
#
loop_
_entity_poly.entity_id
_entity_poly.type
_entity_poly.pdbx_seq_one_letter_code
_entity_poly.pdbx_strand_id
1 'polypeptide(L)'
;MPHKRAKHSDRVAKRFSLGKDHAPGANDGFFSEMPKGAMRILQGAKVQEAHRAKLEAKKKAEQQALTKSAKGKAKASDGSAPDANDDATSELTIRPGEKLRDFNARVEQAMASDVHATFRSASRSKINARKRERRALRKAGIDPDADPEDAEQQESDRKAKADKAAALQANEISSADLKRQRQSFQQTGEIKDFAKASQVRKINDVAQAPPRLTRAPRGESVQAKTRKARLMAKITGNDEEEAERNVKQAEKARQKGRVPEKLAAANSLPAASKKRKSADSVQTAVEPSMARQRVLEEEREKAIKAYRQVKEKKIQQTGAKRLKKA
;
A
#
# COMPACT_ATOMS: atom_id res chain seq x y z
N MET A 1 -2.28 -15.89 5.55
CA MET A 1 -1.09 -15.95 4.67
C MET A 1 -0.82 -14.56 4.12
N PRO A 2 0.39 -14.02 4.26
CA PRO A 2 0.65 -12.63 3.96
C PRO A 2 0.80 -12.44 2.46
N HIS A 3 -0.30 -12.38 1.73
CA HIS A 3 -0.30 -11.87 0.36
C HIS A 3 -0.21 -10.34 0.38
N LYS A 4 0.90 -9.81 0.91
CA LYS A 4 1.34 -8.46 0.60
C LYS A 4 2.38 -8.57 -0.49
N ARG A 5 2.06 -7.99 -1.66
CA ARG A 5 3.01 -7.85 -2.77
C ARG A 5 4.26 -7.14 -2.24
N ALA A 6 5.44 -7.57 -2.71
CA ALA A 6 6.71 -6.93 -2.36
C ALA A 6 6.69 -5.42 -2.66
N LYS A 7 7.55 -4.66 -1.99
CA LYS A 7 7.64 -3.21 -2.17
C LYS A 7 7.91 -2.90 -3.65
N HIS A 8 7.44 -1.74 -4.12
CA HIS A 8 7.61 -1.34 -5.51
C HIS A 8 9.09 -1.28 -5.92
N SER A 9 9.96 -0.81 -5.02
CA SER A 9 11.43 -0.84 -5.17
C SER A 9 11.94 -2.23 -5.52
N ASP A 10 11.56 -3.23 -4.73
CA ASP A 10 12.05 -4.60 -4.87
C ASP A 10 11.52 -5.23 -6.15
N ARG A 11 10.32 -4.84 -6.58
CA ARG A 11 9.74 -5.30 -7.85
C ARG A 11 10.41 -4.66 -9.06
N VAL A 12 10.76 -3.38 -8.98
CA VAL A 12 11.51 -2.70 -10.04
C VAL A 12 12.94 -3.23 -10.12
N ALA A 13 13.61 -3.43 -8.98
CA ALA A 13 14.93 -4.06 -8.93
C ALA A 13 14.90 -5.50 -9.47
N LYS A 14 13.87 -6.28 -9.13
CA LYS A 14 13.65 -7.61 -9.71
C LYS A 14 13.41 -7.55 -11.22
N ARG A 15 12.55 -6.65 -11.70
CA ARG A 15 12.32 -6.46 -13.15
C ARG A 15 13.58 -6.00 -13.88
N PHE A 16 14.41 -5.18 -13.23
CA PHE A 16 15.66 -4.70 -13.80
C PHE A 16 16.73 -5.80 -13.86
N SER A 17 16.85 -6.61 -12.80
CA SER A 17 17.76 -7.78 -12.77
C SER A 17 17.33 -8.91 -13.70
N LEU A 18 16.03 -9.14 -13.86
CA LEU A 18 15.46 -10.04 -14.86
C LEU A 18 15.65 -9.50 -16.29
N GLY A 19 15.93 -8.21 -16.46
CA GLY A 19 16.10 -7.63 -17.80
C GLY A 19 14.78 -7.46 -18.56
N LYS A 20 14.84 -6.73 -19.67
CA LYS A 20 13.69 -6.39 -20.50
C LYS A 20 13.38 -7.43 -21.59
N ASP A 21 14.27 -8.41 -21.75
CA ASP A 21 14.35 -9.30 -22.91
C ASP A 21 14.23 -10.77 -22.49
N HIS A 22 13.37 -11.03 -21.51
CA HIS A 22 12.92 -12.39 -21.27
C HIS A 22 11.90 -12.75 -22.33
N ALA A 23 12.20 -13.81 -23.10
CA ALA A 23 11.21 -14.43 -23.97
C ALA A 23 9.94 -14.72 -23.14
N PRO A 24 8.73 -14.52 -23.73
CA PRO A 24 7.49 -14.91 -23.09
C PRO A 24 7.64 -16.34 -22.57
N GLY A 25 7.34 -16.54 -21.29
CA GLY A 25 7.62 -17.82 -20.64
C GLY A 25 6.83 -18.93 -21.35
N ALA A 26 7.28 -20.18 -21.29
CA ALA A 26 6.54 -21.31 -21.89
C ALA A 26 5.08 -21.47 -21.38
N ASN A 27 4.70 -20.75 -20.31
CA ASN A 27 3.33 -20.65 -19.79
C ASN A 27 2.50 -19.52 -20.41
N ASP A 28 3.05 -18.73 -21.34
CA ASP A 28 2.34 -17.71 -22.12
C ASP A 28 1.67 -18.31 -23.37
N GLY A 29 1.58 -19.63 -23.49
CA GLY A 29 0.84 -20.30 -24.57
C GLY A 29 -0.67 -20.11 -24.43
N PHE A 30 -1.35 -19.69 -25.51
CA PHE A 30 -2.81 -19.60 -25.82
C PHE A 30 -3.75 -18.97 -24.77
N PHE A 31 -3.55 -19.22 -23.48
CA PHE A 31 -4.32 -18.74 -22.35
C PHE A 31 -3.89 -17.35 -21.85
N SER A 32 -2.72 -16.85 -22.25
CA SER A 32 -2.22 -15.52 -21.88
C SER A 32 -2.95 -14.38 -22.62
N GLU A 33 -3.36 -14.64 -23.86
CA GLU A 33 -4.08 -13.71 -24.73
C GLU A 33 -5.60 -13.72 -24.46
N MET A 34 -6.07 -14.72 -23.73
CA MET A 34 -7.47 -14.88 -23.41
C MET A 34 -7.90 -13.89 -22.32
N PRO A 35 -9.02 -13.16 -22.49
CA PRO A 35 -9.52 -12.26 -21.46
C PRO A 35 -9.70 -12.98 -20.13
N LYS A 36 -9.30 -12.35 -19.02
CA LYS A 36 -9.41 -12.93 -17.66
C LYS A 36 -10.83 -13.43 -17.33
N GLY A 37 -11.86 -12.83 -17.93
CA GLY A 37 -13.25 -13.28 -17.83
C GLY A 37 -13.44 -14.67 -18.44
N ALA A 38 -12.95 -14.89 -19.66
CA ALA A 38 -13.01 -16.18 -20.35
C ALA A 38 -12.18 -17.26 -19.63
N MET A 39 -10.98 -16.91 -19.14
CA MET A 39 -10.18 -17.83 -18.30
C MET A 39 -10.93 -18.29 -17.06
N ARG A 40 -11.65 -17.40 -16.36
CA ARG A 40 -12.44 -17.77 -15.18
C ARG A 40 -13.59 -18.70 -15.51
N ILE A 41 -14.18 -18.57 -16.71
CA ILE A 41 -15.27 -19.44 -17.16
C ILE A 41 -14.72 -20.82 -17.50
N LEU A 42 -13.64 -20.90 -18.30
CA LEU A 42 -13.01 -22.16 -18.69
C LEU A 42 -12.37 -22.91 -17.51
N GLN A 43 -11.77 -22.19 -16.56
CA GLN A 43 -11.18 -22.77 -15.35
C GLN A 43 -12.19 -22.88 -14.19
N GLY A 44 -13.47 -22.53 -14.40
CA GLY A 44 -14.49 -22.46 -13.36
C GLY A 44 -14.63 -23.78 -12.59
N ALA A 45 -14.63 -24.91 -13.30
CA ALA A 45 -14.69 -26.25 -12.70
C ALA A 45 -13.48 -26.51 -11.78
N LYS A 46 -12.26 -26.27 -12.26
CA LYS A 46 -11.02 -26.44 -11.47
C LYS A 46 -10.99 -25.54 -10.23
N VAL A 47 -11.51 -24.32 -10.34
CA VAL A 47 -11.60 -23.38 -9.21
C VAL A 47 -12.61 -23.88 -8.15
N GLN A 48 -13.74 -24.43 -8.58
CA GLN A 48 -14.74 -25.00 -7.68
C GLN A 48 -14.22 -26.26 -6.98
N GLU A 49 -13.54 -27.15 -7.70
CA GLU A 49 -12.89 -28.34 -7.13
C GLU A 49 -11.82 -27.99 -6.12
N ALA A 50 -10.92 -27.05 -6.44
CA ALA A 50 -9.90 -26.59 -5.51
C ALA A 50 -10.50 -25.96 -4.24
N HIS A 51 -11.65 -25.27 -4.37
CA HIS A 51 -12.36 -24.71 -3.22
C HIS A 51 -12.98 -25.81 -2.35
N ARG A 52 -13.62 -26.82 -2.95
CA ARG A 52 -14.17 -27.99 -2.24
C ARG A 52 -13.07 -28.77 -1.52
N ALA A 53 -11.97 -29.09 -2.21
CA ALA A 53 -10.82 -29.76 -1.63
C ALA A 53 -10.21 -28.97 -0.45
N LYS A 54 -10.16 -27.64 -0.54
CA LYS A 54 -9.68 -26.79 0.56
C LYS A 54 -10.63 -26.79 1.77
N LEU A 55 -11.94 -26.84 1.55
CA LEU A 55 -12.92 -26.96 2.63
C LEU A 55 -12.84 -28.34 3.29
N GLU A 56 -12.67 -29.40 2.51
CA GLU A 56 -12.48 -30.76 3.03
C GLU A 56 -11.18 -30.90 3.81
N ALA A 57 -10.07 -30.35 3.30
CA ALA A 57 -8.80 -30.35 4.02
C ALA A 57 -8.91 -29.60 5.35
N LYS A 58 -9.63 -28.48 5.39
CA LYS A 58 -9.91 -27.76 6.65
C LYS A 58 -10.75 -28.59 7.61
N LYS A 59 -11.84 -29.20 7.15
CA LYS A 59 -12.68 -30.09 7.97
C LYS A 59 -11.88 -31.27 8.52
N LYS A 60 -11.04 -31.90 7.71
CA LYS A 60 -10.14 -32.99 8.14
C LYS A 60 -9.11 -32.51 9.17
N ALA A 61 -8.50 -31.34 8.97
CA ALA A 61 -7.55 -30.78 9.94
C ALA A 61 -8.23 -30.43 11.28
N GLU A 62 -9.46 -29.92 11.23
CA GLU A 62 -10.25 -29.59 12.43
C GLU A 62 -10.68 -30.86 13.18
N GLN A 63 -11.11 -31.91 12.48
CA GLN A 63 -11.39 -33.21 13.08
C GLN A 63 -10.13 -33.88 13.67
N GLN A 64 -8.98 -33.75 13.01
CA GLN A 64 -7.70 -34.20 13.55
C GLN A 64 -7.25 -33.37 14.76
N ALA A 65 -7.58 -32.08 14.82
CA ALA A 65 -7.30 -31.24 15.98
C ALA A 65 -8.22 -31.58 17.16
N LEU A 66 -9.49 -31.90 16.90
CA LEU A 66 -10.47 -32.32 17.92
C LEU A 66 -10.18 -33.71 18.49
N THR A 67 -9.74 -34.65 17.67
CA THR A 67 -9.35 -36.00 18.12
C THR A 67 -8.03 -35.98 18.90
N LYS A 68 -7.10 -35.09 18.55
CA LYS A 68 -5.86 -34.88 19.32
C LYS A 68 -6.07 -34.08 20.62
N SER A 69 -7.06 -33.19 20.69
CA SER A 69 -7.36 -32.43 21.92
C SER A 69 -8.19 -33.22 22.94
N ALA A 70 -8.96 -34.23 22.51
CA ALA A 70 -9.73 -35.10 23.41
C ALA A 70 -8.87 -36.16 24.13
N LYS A 71 -7.69 -36.52 23.60
CA LYS A 71 -6.76 -37.49 24.22
C LYS A 71 -5.48 -36.84 24.79
N GLY A 72 -5.51 -35.54 25.07
CA GLY A 72 -4.32 -34.75 25.38
C GLY A 72 -4.50 -33.67 26.44
N LYS A 73 -5.15 -33.97 27.57
CA LYS A 73 -5.11 -33.12 28.79
C LYS A 73 -4.40 -33.81 29.97
N ALA A 74 -3.51 -34.76 29.68
CA ALA A 74 -2.59 -35.37 30.63
C ALA A 74 -1.33 -35.93 29.92
N LYS A 75 -0.72 -35.17 29.00
CA LYS A 75 0.67 -35.39 28.56
C LYS A 75 1.17 -34.17 27.78
N ALA A 76 1.46 -33.09 28.50
CA ALA A 76 2.20 -31.94 27.99
C ALA A 76 3.43 -31.73 28.87
N SER A 77 4.31 -32.74 28.89
CA SER A 77 5.66 -32.64 29.44
C SER A 77 6.62 -33.67 28.84
N ASP A 78 6.31 -34.26 27.67
CA ASP A 78 7.25 -35.18 27.02
C ASP A 78 6.85 -35.39 25.56
N GLY A 79 7.63 -34.86 24.62
CA GLY A 79 7.30 -34.92 23.20
C GLY A 79 7.70 -33.70 22.37
N SER A 80 8.63 -32.86 22.85
CA SER A 80 9.60 -32.35 21.89
C SER A 80 10.31 -33.57 21.30
N ALA A 81 10.42 -33.62 19.98
CA ALA A 81 11.42 -34.47 19.35
C ALA A 81 12.75 -34.34 20.11
N PRO A 82 13.57 -35.40 20.22
CA PRO A 82 14.89 -35.30 20.80
C PRO A 82 15.71 -34.34 19.92
N ASP A 83 15.62 -33.06 20.25
CA ASP A 83 16.50 -32.04 19.74
C ASP A 83 17.85 -32.39 20.37
N ALA A 84 18.87 -32.51 19.53
CA ALA A 84 20.21 -32.99 19.90
C ALA A 84 20.98 -32.05 20.85
N ASN A 85 20.27 -31.27 21.67
CA ASN A 85 20.79 -30.24 22.57
C ASN A 85 20.56 -30.52 24.05
N ASP A 86 19.71 -31.47 24.45
CA ASP A 86 19.53 -31.78 25.88
C ASP A 86 20.81 -32.37 26.50
N ASP A 87 21.60 -33.11 25.70
CA ASP A 87 22.94 -33.62 26.09
C ASP A 87 24.00 -32.51 26.24
N ALA A 88 23.77 -31.31 25.68
CA ALA A 88 24.71 -30.19 25.80
C ALA A 88 24.53 -29.41 27.12
N THR A 89 23.37 -29.51 27.77
CA THR A 89 23.09 -28.79 29.02
C THR A 89 23.62 -29.52 30.25
N SER A 90 23.62 -30.86 30.24
CA SER A 90 24.28 -31.71 31.24
C SER A 90 25.82 -31.66 31.14
N GLU A 91 26.36 -31.13 30.03
CA GLU A 91 27.80 -30.98 29.81
C GLU A 91 28.40 -29.65 30.30
N LEU A 92 27.62 -28.73 30.88
CA LEU A 92 28.10 -27.43 31.38
C LEU A 92 28.85 -27.52 32.72
N THR A 93 29.72 -28.52 32.86
CA THR A 93 30.76 -28.57 33.89
C THR A 93 32.10 -28.17 33.29
N ILE A 94 32.99 -27.61 34.12
CA ILE A 94 34.35 -27.25 33.69
C ILE A 94 35.08 -28.55 33.34
N ARG A 95 35.51 -28.71 32.09
CA ARG A 95 36.28 -29.89 31.68
C ARG A 95 37.68 -29.83 32.32
N PRO A 96 38.29 -30.97 32.69
CA PRO A 96 39.62 -30.97 33.28
C PRO A 96 40.63 -30.32 32.30
N GLY A 97 41.34 -29.29 32.76
CA GLY A 97 42.29 -28.51 31.95
C GLY A 97 41.68 -27.37 31.12
N GLU A 98 40.35 -27.19 31.12
CA GLU A 98 39.68 -26.05 30.48
C GLU A 98 39.86 -24.78 31.33
N LYS A 99 40.21 -23.67 30.68
CA LYS A 99 40.27 -22.37 31.37
C LYS A 99 38.85 -21.84 31.57
N LEU A 100 38.64 -21.07 32.64
CA LEU A 100 37.32 -20.46 32.96
C LEU A 100 36.74 -19.62 31.80
N ARG A 101 37.61 -19.00 30.99
CA ARG A 101 37.18 -18.23 29.80
C ARG A 101 36.52 -19.11 28.74
N ASP A 102 37.07 -20.28 28.48
CA ASP A 102 36.58 -21.20 27.45
C ASP A 102 35.27 -21.86 27.90
N PHE A 103 35.19 -22.20 29.19
CA PHE A 103 33.95 -22.66 29.82
C PHE A 103 32.83 -21.62 29.68
N ASN A 104 33.09 -20.35 30.00
CA ASN A 104 32.09 -19.28 29.86
C ASN A 104 31.66 -19.11 28.39
N ALA A 105 32.59 -19.20 27.43
CA ALA A 105 32.24 -19.11 26.01
C ALA A 105 31.34 -20.27 25.56
N ARG A 106 31.58 -21.49 26.06
CA ARG A 106 30.75 -22.67 25.77
C ARG A 106 29.37 -22.56 26.43
N VAL A 107 29.29 -22.09 27.67
CA VAL A 107 28.02 -21.80 28.36
C VAL A 107 27.22 -20.75 27.59
N GLU A 108 27.86 -19.65 27.17
CA GLU A 108 27.21 -18.61 26.38
C GLU A 108 26.69 -19.14 25.04
N GLN A 109 27.47 -19.96 24.34
CA GLN A 109 27.04 -20.58 23.07
C GLN A 109 25.89 -21.55 23.25
N ALA A 110 25.94 -22.42 24.27
CA ALA A 110 24.88 -23.37 24.58
C ALA A 110 23.57 -22.65 24.95
N MET A 111 23.64 -21.56 25.72
CA MET A 111 22.46 -20.79 26.10
C MET A 111 22.04 -19.73 25.06
N ALA A 112 22.87 -19.44 24.04
CA ALA A 112 22.61 -18.37 23.08
C ALA A 112 21.29 -18.57 22.32
N SER A 113 20.95 -19.81 21.94
CA SER A 113 19.69 -20.13 21.25
C SER A 113 18.49 -19.77 22.10
N ASP A 114 18.50 -20.13 23.37
CA ASP A 114 17.38 -19.97 24.30
C ASP A 114 17.23 -18.52 24.72
N VAL A 115 18.34 -17.84 24.99
CA VAL A 115 18.37 -16.40 25.22
C VAL A 115 17.83 -15.66 23.98
N HIS A 116 18.26 -16.02 22.77
CA HIS A 116 17.70 -15.42 21.56
C HIS A 116 16.21 -15.76 21.35
N ALA A 117 15.79 -16.98 21.66
CA ALA A 117 14.39 -17.40 21.55
C ALA A 117 13.49 -16.63 22.51
N THR A 118 13.90 -16.45 23.76
CA THR A 118 13.19 -15.68 24.79
C THR A 118 13.13 -14.19 24.44
N PHE A 119 14.24 -13.58 23.99
CA PHE A 119 14.22 -12.19 23.52
C PHE A 119 13.31 -12.00 22.31
N ARG A 120 13.36 -12.94 21.36
CA ARG A 120 12.53 -12.88 20.14
C ARG A 120 11.06 -13.09 20.47
N SER A 121 10.70 -13.98 21.38
CA SER A 121 9.31 -14.22 21.79
C SER A 121 8.74 -13.06 22.60
N ALA A 122 9.51 -12.52 23.57
CA ALA A 122 9.12 -11.35 24.36
C ALA A 122 8.94 -10.09 23.50
N SER A 123 9.87 -9.85 22.58
CA SER A 123 9.80 -8.72 21.63
C SER A 123 8.60 -8.88 20.68
N ARG A 124 8.39 -10.07 20.11
CA ARG A 124 7.23 -10.35 19.25
C ARG A 124 5.91 -10.19 19.96
N SER A 125 5.81 -10.62 21.22
CA SER A 125 4.59 -10.46 22.03
C SER A 125 4.22 -8.99 22.18
N LYS A 126 5.18 -8.15 22.59
CA LYS A 126 4.98 -6.69 22.72
C LYS A 126 4.61 -6.02 21.39
N ILE A 127 5.27 -6.39 20.30
CA ILE A 127 4.96 -5.87 18.96
C ILE A 127 3.54 -6.29 18.54
N ASN A 128 3.15 -7.53 18.80
CA ASN A 128 1.82 -8.02 18.47
C ASN A 128 0.74 -7.37 19.33
N ALA A 129 0.99 -7.13 20.61
CA ALA A 129 0.10 -6.39 21.51
C ALA A 129 -0.13 -4.96 20.99
N ARG A 130 0.94 -4.19 20.74
CA ARG A 130 0.85 -2.84 20.17
C ARG A 130 0.13 -2.81 18.82
N LYS A 131 0.31 -3.84 17.99
CA LYS A 131 -0.38 -3.96 16.70
C LYS A 131 -1.87 -4.26 16.87
N ARG A 132 -2.27 -5.01 17.90
CA ARG A 132 -3.67 -5.25 18.25
C ARG A 132 -4.32 -3.95 18.74
N GLU A 133 -3.64 -3.22 19.62
CA GLU A 133 -4.09 -1.91 20.09
C GLU A 133 -4.26 -0.91 18.94
N ARG A 134 -3.27 -0.76 18.05
CA ARG A 134 -3.37 0.11 16.87
C ARG A 134 -4.51 -0.28 15.93
N ARG A 135 -4.84 -1.58 15.84
CA ARG A 135 -6.01 -2.03 15.07
C ARG A 135 -7.32 -1.73 15.78
N ALA A 136 -7.38 -1.84 17.10
CA ALA A 136 -8.55 -1.48 17.88
C ALA A 136 -8.83 0.02 17.75
N LEU A 137 -7.80 0.87 17.90
CA LEU A 137 -7.90 2.32 17.70
C LEU A 137 -8.37 2.66 16.28
N ARG A 138 -7.78 2.04 15.26
CA ARG A 138 -8.22 2.26 13.86
C ARG A 138 -9.64 1.79 13.60
N LYS A 139 -10.10 0.72 14.26
CA LYS A 139 -11.49 0.26 14.19
C LYS A 139 -12.44 1.26 14.86
N ALA A 140 -12.00 1.94 15.92
CA ALA A 140 -12.67 3.08 16.52
C ALA A 140 -12.52 4.39 15.71
N GLY A 141 -11.83 4.35 14.56
CA GLY A 141 -11.61 5.51 13.71
C GLY A 141 -10.49 6.46 14.21
N ILE A 142 -9.73 6.08 15.23
CA ILE A 142 -8.61 6.86 15.77
C ILE A 142 -7.33 6.33 15.12
N ASP A 143 -6.63 7.13 14.32
CA ASP A 143 -5.30 6.76 13.82
C ASP A 143 -4.25 7.25 14.84
N PRO A 144 -3.59 6.36 15.61
CA PRO A 144 -2.69 6.77 16.69
C PRO A 144 -1.38 7.43 16.23
N ASP A 145 -1.17 7.57 14.92
CA ASP A 145 -0.02 8.24 14.34
C ASP A 145 -0.42 9.51 13.56
N ALA A 146 -1.68 9.93 13.61
CA ALA A 146 -2.11 11.20 13.02
C ALA A 146 -1.73 12.36 13.96
N ASP A 147 -1.17 13.43 13.40
CA ASP A 147 -0.95 14.67 14.14
C ASP A 147 -2.29 15.23 14.63
N PRO A 148 -2.35 15.84 15.82
CA PRO A 148 -3.60 16.30 16.43
C PRO A 148 -4.35 17.32 15.56
N GLU A 149 -3.67 18.11 14.73
CA GLU A 149 -4.29 19.06 13.80
C GLU A 149 -5.01 18.36 12.61
N ASP A 150 -4.50 17.20 12.17
CA ASP A 150 -5.14 16.42 11.10
C ASP A 150 -6.38 15.66 11.60
N ALA A 151 -6.49 15.43 12.91
CA ALA A 151 -7.62 14.73 13.50
C ALA A 151 -8.93 15.52 13.39
N GLU A 152 -8.90 16.84 13.62
CA GLU A 152 -10.07 17.72 13.53
C GLU A 152 -10.60 17.81 12.09
N GLN A 153 -9.70 17.89 11.10
CA GLN A 153 -10.08 17.86 9.69
C GLN A 153 -10.72 16.52 9.31
N GLN A 154 -10.19 15.41 9.81
CA GLN A 154 -10.79 14.10 9.55
C GLN A 154 -12.16 13.92 10.21
N GLU A 155 -12.38 14.49 11.39
CA GLU A 155 -13.69 14.47 12.06
C GLU A 155 -14.73 15.30 11.31
N SER A 156 -14.37 16.49 10.85
CA SER A 156 -15.27 17.33 10.04
C SER A 156 -15.61 16.66 8.71
N ASP A 157 -14.63 16.04 8.03
CA ASP A 157 -14.86 15.23 6.82
C ASP A 157 -15.78 14.04 7.06
N ARG A 158 -15.68 13.40 8.23
CA ARG A 158 -16.56 12.26 8.59
C ARG A 158 -17.98 12.73 8.85
N LYS A 159 -18.17 13.84 9.56
CA LYS A 159 -19.48 14.45 9.77
C LYS A 159 -20.11 14.85 8.44
N ALA A 160 -19.39 15.58 7.59
CA ALA A 160 -19.89 15.96 6.27
C ALA A 160 -20.27 14.76 5.38
N LYS A 161 -19.51 13.65 5.46
CA LYS A 161 -19.86 12.40 4.75
C LYS A 161 -21.08 11.72 5.35
N ALA A 162 -21.22 11.71 6.67
CA ALA A 162 -22.39 11.15 7.35
C ALA A 162 -23.65 11.95 7.02
N ASP A 163 -23.57 13.29 7.06
CA ASP A 163 -24.68 14.19 6.72
C ASP A 163 -25.06 14.04 5.24
N LYS A 164 -24.07 13.92 4.35
CA LYS A 164 -24.33 13.64 2.92
C LYS A 164 -24.97 12.28 2.70
N ALA A 165 -24.57 11.25 3.45
CA ALA A 165 -25.18 9.93 3.36
C ALA A 165 -26.63 9.95 3.90
N ALA A 166 -26.87 10.64 5.02
CA ALA A 166 -28.21 10.84 5.57
C ALA A 166 -29.11 11.63 4.60
N ALA A 167 -28.58 12.67 3.95
CA ALA A 167 -29.30 13.43 2.94
C ALA A 167 -29.62 12.61 1.68
N LEU A 168 -28.72 11.69 1.27
CA LEU A 168 -29.00 10.76 0.17
C LEU A 168 -30.09 9.75 0.56
N GLN A 169 -30.04 9.20 1.77
CA GLN A 169 -31.07 8.29 2.28
C GLN A 169 -32.44 8.96 2.42
N ALA A 170 -32.47 10.24 2.82
CA ALA A 170 -33.71 11.02 2.86
C ALA A 170 -34.30 11.31 1.47
N ASN A 171 -33.48 11.31 0.42
CA ASN A 171 -33.90 11.49 -0.98
C ASN A 171 -34.21 10.17 -1.71
N GLU A 172 -33.91 9.02 -1.10
CA GLU A 172 -34.29 7.73 -1.67
C GLU A 172 -35.79 7.52 -1.50
N ILE A 173 -36.50 7.31 -2.62
CA ILE A 173 -37.92 7.00 -2.64
C ILE A 173 -38.15 5.76 -1.78
N SER A 174 -39.09 5.86 -0.83
CA SER A 174 -39.35 4.79 0.13
C SER A 174 -39.68 3.49 -0.60
N SER A 175 -39.28 2.35 -0.04
CA SER A 175 -39.59 1.04 -0.61
C SER A 175 -41.10 0.81 -0.76
N ALA A 176 -41.92 1.46 0.08
CA ALA A 176 -43.36 1.48 -0.01
C ALA A 176 -43.85 2.26 -1.25
N ASP A 177 -43.24 3.40 -1.56
CA ASP A 177 -43.57 4.18 -2.76
C ASP A 177 -43.14 3.48 -4.04
N LEU A 178 -41.97 2.83 -4.05
CA LEU A 178 -41.55 1.97 -5.17
C LEU A 178 -42.53 0.81 -5.39
N LYS A 179 -43.11 0.27 -4.31
CA LYS A 179 -44.13 -0.78 -4.38
C LYS A 179 -45.46 -0.25 -4.92
N ARG A 180 -45.90 0.94 -4.47
CA ARG A 180 -47.07 1.64 -5.03
C ARG A 180 -46.88 1.95 -6.52
N GLN A 181 -45.70 2.40 -6.91
CA GLN A 181 -45.37 2.69 -8.31
C GLN A 181 -45.37 1.41 -9.16
N ARG A 182 -44.86 0.28 -8.65
CA ARG A 182 -44.98 -1.02 -9.34
C ARG A 182 -46.44 -1.48 -9.46
N GLN A 183 -47.25 -1.28 -8.43
CA GLN A 183 -48.66 -1.65 -8.46
C GLN A 183 -49.46 -0.77 -9.43
N SER A 184 -49.17 0.53 -9.51
CA SER A 184 -49.80 1.40 -10.50
C SER A 184 -49.44 0.99 -11.93
N PHE A 185 -48.17 0.64 -12.20
CA PHE A 185 -47.76 0.09 -13.51
C PHE A 185 -48.41 -1.26 -13.85
N GLN A 186 -48.78 -2.06 -12.86
CA GLN A 186 -49.48 -3.34 -13.09
C GLN A 186 -50.99 -3.13 -13.32
N GLN A 187 -51.60 -2.12 -12.69
CA GLN A 187 -53.03 -1.83 -12.82
C GLN A 187 -53.38 -1.06 -14.08
N THR A 188 -52.49 -0.20 -14.59
CA THR A 188 -52.78 0.60 -15.78
C THR A 188 -52.73 -0.19 -17.09
N GLY A 189 -52.30 -1.46 -17.08
CA GLY A 189 -52.38 -2.35 -18.25
C GLY A 189 -51.59 -1.89 -19.50
N GLU A 190 -50.98 -0.70 -19.46
CA GLU A 190 -49.97 -0.22 -20.38
C GLU A 190 -48.70 -1.02 -20.14
N ILE A 191 -48.74 -2.28 -20.57
CA ILE A 191 -47.57 -2.98 -21.04
C ILE A 191 -47.04 -2.05 -22.14
N LYS A 192 -46.06 -1.21 -21.80
CA LYS A 192 -45.12 -0.68 -22.77
C LYS A 192 -44.40 -1.91 -23.30
N ASP A 193 -45.08 -2.61 -24.20
CA ASP A 193 -44.48 -3.55 -25.11
C ASP A 193 -43.32 -2.76 -25.68
N PHE A 194 -42.11 -3.12 -25.25
CA PHE A 194 -40.91 -2.74 -25.97
C PHE A 194 -41.14 -3.30 -27.36
N ALA A 195 -41.68 -2.47 -28.26
CA ALA A 195 -41.97 -2.83 -29.63
C ALA A 195 -40.72 -3.56 -30.11
N LYS A 196 -40.85 -4.87 -30.38
CA LYS A 196 -39.75 -5.69 -30.92
C LYS A 196 -39.16 -4.84 -32.02
N ALA A 197 -37.90 -4.44 -31.87
CA ALA A 197 -37.24 -3.54 -32.79
C ALA A 197 -37.29 -4.18 -34.19
N SER A 198 -38.27 -3.78 -35.00
CA SER A 198 -38.59 -4.38 -36.29
C SER A 198 -37.59 -3.97 -37.38
N GLN A 199 -36.63 -3.11 -37.03
CA GLN A 199 -35.51 -2.78 -37.88
C GLN A 199 -34.26 -3.54 -37.46
N VAL A 200 -34.16 -4.80 -37.88
CA VAL A 200 -32.85 -5.43 -38.11
C VAL A 200 -32.25 -4.74 -39.34
N ARG A 201 -31.58 -3.60 -39.13
CA ARG A 201 -30.81 -2.95 -40.20
C ARG A 201 -29.67 -3.88 -40.59
N LYS A 202 -29.59 -4.24 -41.88
CA LYS A 202 -28.50 -5.06 -42.40
C LYS A 202 -27.18 -4.35 -42.11
N ILE A 203 -26.14 -5.11 -41.75
CA ILE A 203 -24.82 -4.59 -41.37
C ILE A 203 -24.24 -3.67 -42.47
N ASN A 204 -24.65 -3.87 -43.72
CA ASN A 204 -24.25 -3.08 -44.88
C ASN A 204 -25.03 -1.75 -45.07
N ASP A 205 -26.20 -1.58 -44.45
CA ASP A 205 -26.94 -0.30 -44.43
C ASP A 205 -26.41 0.67 -43.36
N VAL A 206 -25.53 0.16 -42.49
CA VAL A 206 -24.76 0.96 -41.54
C VAL A 206 -23.44 1.36 -42.22
N ALA A 207 -23.53 1.94 -43.43
CA ALA A 207 -22.48 2.80 -43.96
C ALA A 207 -22.47 4.09 -43.14
N GLN A 208 -22.05 3.97 -41.88
CA GLN A 208 -21.76 5.09 -41.01
C GLN A 208 -20.71 5.92 -41.71
N ALA A 209 -21.06 7.16 -42.06
CA ALA A 209 -20.08 8.20 -42.24
C ALA A 209 -19.04 8.07 -41.11
N PRO A 210 -17.73 8.14 -41.41
CA PRO A 210 -16.69 7.83 -40.45
C PRO A 210 -16.98 8.58 -39.14
N PRO A 211 -17.03 7.88 -37.99
CA PRO A 211 -17.46 8.48 -36.74
C PRO A 211 -16.59 9.69 -36.44
N ARG A 212 -17.22 10.86 -36.28
CA ARG A 212 -16.51 12.07 -35.86
C ARG A 212 -16.00 11.85 -34.45
N LEU A 213 -14.68 11.69 -34.30
CA LEU A 213 -14.00 11.57 -33.02
C LEU A 213 -14.08 12.91 -32.27
N THR A 214 -15.21 13.15 -31.59
CA THR A 214 -15.41 14.36 -30.77
C THR A 214 -14.54 14.36 -29.51
N ARG A 215 -13.95 13.22 -29.14
CA ARG A 215 -12.95 13.12 -28.08
C ARG A 215 -11.58 12.79 -28.64
N ALA A 216 -10.61 13.63 -28.31
CA ALA A 216 -9.22 13.42 -28.65
C ALA A 216 -8.69 12.11 -28.02
N PRO A 217 -7.81 11.39 -28.71
CA PRO A 217 -7.25 10.13 -28.23
C PRO A 217 -6.54 10.33 -26.87
N ARG A 218 -6.80 9.41 -25.93
CA ARG A 218 -6.17 9.43 -24.60
C ARG A 218 -4.65 9.32 -24.77
N GLY A 219 -3.93 10.33 -24.30
CA GLY A 219 -2.46 10.40 -24.38
C GLY A 219 -1.92 11.67 -25.05
N GLU A 220 -2.79 12.56 -25.55
CA GLU A 220 -2.36 13.83 -26.15
C GLU A 220 -1.55 14.67 -25.14
N SER A 221 -0.29 14.95 -25.49
CA SER A 221 0.62 15.75 -24.69
C SER A 221 0.12 17.19 -24.53
N VAL A 222 0.56 17.90 -23.49
CA VAL A 222 0.20 19.32 -23.29
C VAL A 222 0.52 20.16 -24.53
N GLN A 223 1.64 19.86 -25.20
CA GLN A 223 2.07 20.54 -26.44
C GLN A 223 1.12 20.30 -27.63
N ALA A 224 0.57 19.08 -27.74
CA ALA A 224 -0.40 18.79 -28.79
C ALA A 224 -1.74 19.51 -28.52
N LYS A 225 -2.16 19.59 -27.25
CA LYS A 225 -3.36 20.36 -26.85
C LYS A 225 -3.20 21.86 -27.11
N THR A 226 -2.03 22.45 -26.84
CA THR A 226 -1.79 23.88 -27.13
C THR A 226 -1.76 24.13 -28.64
N ARG A 227 -1.10 23.28 -29.44
CA ARG A 227 -1.12 23.38 -30.91
C ARG A 227 -2.53 23.29 -31.47
N LYS A 228 -3.34 22.35 -30.95
CA LYS A 228 -4.73 22.18 -31.37
C LYS A 228 -5.60 23.38 -30.99
N ALA A 229 -5.45 23.90 -29.77
CA ALA A 229 -6.18 25.08 -29.34
C ALA A 229 -5.80 26.33 -30.15
N ARG A 230 -4.52 26.50 -30.47
CA ARG A 230 -4.03 27.56 -31.34
C ARG A 230 -4.60 27.47 -32.76
N LEU A 231 -4.59 26.26 -33.33
CA LEU A 231 -5.13 26.02 -34.67
C LEU A 231 -6.65 26.25 -34.70
N MET A 232 -7.37 25.83 -33.66
CA MET A 232 -8.79 26.13 -33.52
C MET A 232 -9.06 27.63 -33.38
N ALA A 233 -8.28 28.35 -32.57
CA ALA A 233 -8.40 29.80 -32.41
C ALA A 233 -8.18 30.54 -33.74
N LYS A 234 -7.18 30.11 -34.52
CA LYS A 234 -6.91 30.63 -35.86
C LYS A 234 -8.07 30.40 -36.85
N ILE A 235 -8.75 29.26 -36.77
CA ILE A 235 -9.92 28.96 -37.60
C ILE A 235 -11.15 29.78 -37.17
N THR A 236 -11.33 29.97 -35.86
CA THR A 236 -12.49 30.70 -35.32
C THR A 236 -12.30 32.21 -35.26
N GLY A 237 -11.11 32.72 -35.59
CA GLY A 237 -10.78 34.15 -35.49
C GLY A 237 -10.59 34.66 -34.06
N ASN A 238 -10.33 33.75 -33.10
CA ASN A 238 -10.06 34.12 -31.71
C ASN A 238 -8.55 34.28 -31.49
N ASP A 239 -8.17 35.02 -30.44
CA ASP A 239 -6.76 35.26 -30.11
C ASP A 239 -6.02 33.96 -29.75
N GLU A 240 -4.97 33.68 -30.53
CA GLU A 240 -4.14 32.48 -30.40
C GLU A 240 -3.51 32.34 -29.01
N GLU A 241 -3.09 33.47 -28.42
CA GLU A 241 -2.42 33.49 -27.12
C GLU A 241 -3.36 33.19 -25.96
N GLU A 242 -4.61 33.66 -26.02
CA GLU A 242 -5.59 33.43 -24.96
C GLU A 242 -6.00 31.95 -24.91
N ALA A 243 -6.16 31.33 -26.07
CA ALA A 243 -6.44 29.90 -26.18
C ALA A 243 -5.32 29.04 -25.58
N GLU A 244 -4.05 29.42 -25.79
CA GLU A 244 -2.91 28.73 -25.16
C GLU A 244 -2.88 28.90 -23.64
N ARG A 245 -3.16 30.11 -23.14
CA ARG A 245 -3.19 30.39 -21.68
C ARG A 245 -4.29 29.58 -21.01
N ASN A 246 -5.46 29.47 -21.62
CA ASN A 246 -6.58 28.69 -21.10
C ASN A 246 -6.26 27.19 -21.00
N VAL A 247 -5.59 26.61 -22.01
CA VAL A 247 -5.16 25.19 -21.96
C VAL A 247 -4.12 24.96 -20.85
N LYS A 248 -3.14 25.86 -20.71
CA LYS A 248 -2.10 25.77 -19.66
C LYS A 248 -2.71 25.91 -18.27
N GLN A 249 -3.66 26.82 -18.08
CA GLN A 249 -4.37 27.00 -16.81
C GLN A 249 -5.23 25.78 -16.46
N ALA A 250 -5.94 25.20 -17.44
CA ALA A 250 -6.74 23.99 -17.24
C ALA A 250 -5.88 22.76 -16.88
N GLU A 251 -4.70 22.59 -17.47
CA GLU A 251 -3.74 21.55 -17.08
C GLU A 251 -3.18 21.80 -15.67
N LYS A 252 -2.83 23.05 -15.33
CA LYS A 252 -2.35 23.41 -13.99
C LYS A 252 -3.42 23.15 -12.92
N ALA A 253 -4.68 23.46 -13.20
CA ALA A 253 -5.81 23.19 -12.30
C ALA A 253 -6.03 21.68 -12.11
N ARG A 254 -5.90 20.87 -13.17
CA ARG A 254 -5.97 19.40 -13.08
C ARG A 254 -4.82 18.80 -12.26
N GLN A 255 -3.63 19.38 -12.35
CA GLN A 255 -2.47 18.95 -11.55
C GLN A 255 -2.58 19.39 -10.09
N LYS A 256 -3.16 20.57 -9.80
CA LYS A 256 -3.32 21.09 -8.43
C LYS A 256 -4.23 20.22 -7.53
N GLY A 257 -5.11 19.40 -8.10
CA GLY A 257 -5.93 18.41 -7.39
C GLY A 257 -5.27 17.03 -7.20
N ARG A 258 -4.06 16.83 -7.72
CA ARG A 258 -3.23 15.64 -7.45
C ARG A 258 -2.12 16.03 -6.47
N VAL A 259 -2.04 15.29 -5.36
CA VAL A 259 -1.05 15.39 -4.26
C VAL A 259 0.36 15.81 -4.76
N PRO A 260 1.03 16.78 -4.09
CA PRO A 260 2.09 17.61 -4.68
C PRO A 260 3.41 16.90 -5.08
N GLU A 261 4.08 17.56 -6.03
CA GLU A 261 5.37 17.34 -6.71
C GLU A 261 6.63 17.11 -5.83
N LYS A 262 6.54 16.81 -4.53
CA LYS A 262 7.74 16.52 -3.71
C LYS A 262 8.47 15.21 -4.09
N LEU A 263 7.99 14.47 -5.08
CA LEU A 263 8.66 13.29 -5.65
C LEU A 263 9.17 13.48 -7.09
N ALA A 264 8.94 14.63 -7.73
CA ALA A 264 9.37 14.89 -9.11
C ALA A 264 10.73 15.62 -9.22
N ALA A 265 11.14 16.34 -8.18
CA ALA A 265 12.40 17.10 -8.16
C ALA A 265 13.68 16.24 -8.04
N ALA A 266 13.57 14.92 -7.88
CA ALA A 266 14.72 14.02 -7.75
C ALA A 266 15.25 13.43 -9.08
N ASN A 267 14.59 13.67 -10.22
CA ASN A 267 14.93 12.98 -11.49
C ASN A 267 15.11 13.88 -12.72
N SER A 268 15.11 15.21 -12.59
CA SER A 268 15.42 16.11 -13.72
C SER A 268 16.88 16.58 -13.67
N LEU A 269 17.78 15.75 -14.20
CA LEU A 269 19.09 16.22 -14.67
C LEU A 269 18.90 17.06 -15.94
N PRO A 270 19.51 18.26 -16.05
CA PRO A 270 19.55 18.99 -17.30
C PRO A 270 20.64 18.39 -18.22
N ALA A 271 20.21 17.78 -19.32
CA ALA A 271 21.09 17.41 -20.42
C ALA A 271 21.01 18.46 -21.52
N ALA A 272 22.06 19.28 -21.67
CA ALA A 272 22.70 19.66 -22.95
C ALA A 272 23.50 20.98 -22.82
N SER A 273 24.83 20.88 -22.80
CA SER A 273 25.69 21.41 -23.88
C SER A 273 27.17 21.19 -23.58
N LYS A 274 27.88 20.62 -24.57
CA LYS A 274 29.33 20.48 -24.65
C LYS A 274 29.98 21.86 -24.93
N LYS A 275 31.08 22.20 -24.24
CA LYS A 275 32.46 22.31 -24.81
C LYS A 275 33.43 23.05 -23.87
N ARG A 276 34.64 22.47 -23.76
CA ARG A 276 35.97 23.08 -23.51
C ARG A 276 36.45 23.31 -22.06
N LYS A 277 37.39 22.41 -21.66
CA LYS A 277 38.81 22.66 -21.32
C LYS A 277 39.14 23.38 -19.98
N SER A 278 40.20 22.84 -19.33
CA SER A 278 40.96 23.26 -18.13
C SER A 278 40.31 22.99 -16.77
N ALA A 279 40.80 22.05 -15.96
CA ALA A 279 41.95 22.13 -15.03
C ALA A 279 41.65 23.02 -13.81
N ASP A 280 41.75 22.42 -12.62
CA ASP A 280 41.68 22.98 -11.27
C ASP A 280 40.51 23.92 -10.92
N SER A 281 39.58 23.46 -10.09
CA SER A 281 38.88 24.36 -9.17
C SER A 281 38.45 23.69 -7.88
N VAL A 282 38.95 24.27 -6.80
CA VAL A 282 38.67 24.03 -5.39
C VAL A 282 37.16 24.11 -5.13
N GLN A 283 36.64 23.16 -4.36
CA GLN A 283 35.25 23.15 -3.89
C GLN A 283 34.99 24.35 -2.96
N THR A 284 34.55 25.46 -3.53
CA THR A 284 33.95 26.53 -2.73
C THR A 284 32.55 26.10 -2.34
N ALA A 285 32.36 25.79 -1.06
CA ALA A 285 31.06 25.52 -0.47
C ALA A 285 30.14 26.72 -0.75
N VAL A 286 29.11 26.50 -1.57
CA VAL A 286 28.07 27.51 -1.82
C VAL A 286 27.34 27.74 -0.50
N GLU A 287 27.61 28.88 0.13
CA GLU A 287 26.98 29.25 1.39
C GLU A 287 25.44 29.27 1.22
N PRO A 288 24.69 28.58 2.09
CA PRO A 288 23.23 28.61 2.03
C PRO A 288 22.74 30.03 2.30
N SER A 289 21.77 30.49 1.50
CA SER A 289 21.04 31.75 1.71
C SER A 289 20.69 31.97 3.19
N MET A 290 20.85 33.21 3.70
CA MET A 290 20.60 33.57 5.11
C MET A 290 19.25 33.08 5.65
N ALA A 291 18.20 33.03 4.81
CA ALA A 291 16.90 32.49 5.20
C ALA A 291 16.96 30.97 5.50
N ARG A 292 17.75 30.23 4.73
CA ARG A 292 17.97 28.80 4.92
C ARG A 292 18.87 28.52 6.13
N GLN A 293 19.84 29.39 6.42
CA GLN A 293 20.67 29.27 7.62
C GLN A 293 19.81 29.37 8.89
N ARG A 294 18.89 30.33 8.96
CA ARG A 294 17.97 30.47 10.11
C ARG A 294 17.12 29.22 10.34
N VAL A 295 16.57 28.63 9.27
CA VAL A 295 15.79 27.37 9.39
C VAL A 295 16.65 26.22 9.90
N LEU A 296 17.88 26.08 9.39
CA LEU A 296 18.80 25.04 9.84
C LEU A 296 19.25 25.25 11.29
N GLU A 297 19.42 26.50 11.72
CA GLU A 297 19.74 26.84 13.10
C GLU A 297 18.58 26.52 14.05
N GLU A 298 17.34 26.86 13.68
CA GLU A 298 16.14 26.50 14.45
C GLU A 298 15.98 24.97 14.59
N GLU A 299 16.20 24.22 13.51
CA GLU A 299 16.18 22.76 13.53
C GLU A 299 17.30 22.20 14.43
N ARG A 300 18.49 22.78 14.37
CA ARG A 300 19.64 22.39 15.20
C ARG A 300 19.35 22.65 16.67
N GLU A 301 18.77 23.79 17.02
CA GLU A 301 18.39 24.10 18.40
C GLU A 301 17.31 23.16 18.93
N LYS A 302 16.28 22.85 18.12
CA LYS A 302 15.24 21.87 18.46
C LYS A 302 15.85 20.49 18.73
N ALA A 303 16.79 20.05 17.89
CA ALA A 303 17.48 18.77 18.07
C ALA A 303 18.33 18.75 19.35
N ILE A 304 19.06 19.84 19.64
CA ILE A 304 19.86 19.97 20.87
C ILE A 304 18.96 19.94 22.11
N LYS A 305 17.83 20.66 22.11
CA LYS A 305 16.86 20.67 23.21
C LYS A 305 16.27 19.28 23.45
N ALA A 306 15.85 18.58 22.39
CA ALA A 306 15.35 17.21 22.49
C ALA A 306 16.41 16.26 23.05
N TYR A 307 17.67 16.37 22.61
CA TYR A 307 18.76 15.54 23.11
C TYR A 307 19.04 15.78 24.60
N ARG A 308 19.02 17.04 25.06
CA ARG A 308 19.19 17.38 26.48
C ARG A 308 18.09 16.76 27.35
N GLN A 309 16.83 16.86 26.94
CA GLN A 309 15.71 16.25 27.65
C GLN A 309 15.84 14.73 27.74
N VAL A 310 16.23 14.06 26.65
CA VAL A 310 16.46 12.61 26.65
C VAL A 310 17.60 12.23 27.59
N LYS A 311 18.68 13.02 27.62
CA LYS A 311 19.82 12.80 28.51
C LYS A 311 19.45 12.98 29.98
N GLU A 312 18.70 14.04 30.32
CA GLU A 312 18.20 14.28 31.68
C GLU A 312 17.30 13.13 32.15
N LYS A 313 16.34 12.71 31.33
CA LYS A 313 15.49 11.54 31.63
C LYS A 313 16.31 10.29 31.88
N LYS A 314 17.37 10.06 31.09
CA LYS A 314 18.26 8.91 31.27
C LYS A 314 19.03 9.00 32.60
N ILE A 315 19.54 10.17 32.96
CA ILE A 315 20.21 10.40 34.25
C ILE A 315 19.25 10.14 35.41
N GLN A 316 18.04 10.71 35.37
CA GLN A 316 17.00 10.49 36.40
C GLN A 316 16.63 9.01 36.53
N GLN A 317 16.45 8.30 35.41
CA GLN A 317 16.17 6.86 35.42
C GLN A 317 17.33 6.06 36.04
N THR A 318 18.57 6.40 35.71
CA THR A 318 19.74 5.72 36.31
C THR A 318 19.88 6.04 37.80
N GLY A 319 19.59 7.28 38.24
CA GLY A 319 19.57 7.67 39.64
C GLY A 319 18.50 6.93 40.43
N ALA A 320 17.27 6.89 39.93
CA ALA A 320 16.17 6.14 40.55
C ALA A 320 16.47 4.63 40.66
N LYS A 321 17.14 4.05 39.66
CA LYS A 321 17.57 2.64 39.73
C LYS A 321 18.65 2.40 40.79
N ARG A 322 19.57 3.35 40.99
CA ARG A 322 20.60 3.26 42.04
C ARG A 322 19.98 3.38 43.42
N LEU A 323 19.04 4.31 43.63
CA LEU A 323 18.33 4.48 44.90
C LEU A 323 17.46 3.26 45.26
N LYS A 324 16.88 2.56 44.28
CA LYS A 324 16.14 1.32 44.53
C LYS A 324 17.01 0.10 44.85
N LYS A 325 18.31 0.18 44.55
CA LYS A 325 19.26 -0.91 44.75
C LYS A 325 20.01 -0.78 46.09
N ALA A 326 20.14 0.44 46.59
CA ALA A 326 20.58 0.73 47.96
C ALA A 326 19.43 0.48 48.93
#